data_AF-A0A4Q9FNY2-F1
#
_entry.id   AF-A0A4Q9FNY2-F1
#
_cell.length_a   1.000
_cell.length_b   1.000
_cell.length_c   1.000
_cell.angle_alpha   90.00
_cell.angle_beta   90.00
_cell.angle_gamma   90.00
#
_symmetry.space_group_name_H-M   'P 1'
#
loop_
_entity.id
_entity.type
_entity.pdbx_description
1 polymer ?
#
loop_
_entity_poly.entity_id
_entity_poly.type
_entity_poly.pdbx_seq_one_letter_code
_entity_poly.pdbx_strand_id
1 'polypeptide(L)'
;MFKKLIFLIYAILPITTIAQDNIWYKADFEFQDRILKNNDSIVHERYKTYGVEKPYWKHDKVLNITDIKKVKNTSYILFKLDKDATAGGVFTKIEDKFLLAHIPRKKHSSIEALEALPGNDIPHKLYVSESVVTNISEYKSLEKLTKEDLVTAIKFVQSYSKVFEDILNANPEIKQFSLFKMAENLYHLKLYQLRYNPFDLPDEGNYLDKFKDDNELKSLFEGKQYFKLRL
;
A
#
# COMPACT_ATOMS: atom_id res chain seq x y z
N MET A 1 -64.84 12.61 21.96
CA MET A 1 -64.40 11.24 21.67
C MET A 1 -62.96 11.31 21.18
N PHE A 2 -62.01 10.96 22.05
CA PHE A 2 -60.57 10.99 21.77
C PHE A 2 -60.20 9.86 20.80
N LYS A 3 -59.57 10.18 19.66
CA LYS A 3 -58.71 9.24 18.96
C LYS A 3 -57.32 9.86 18.82
N LYS A 4 -56.38 9.25 19.52
CA LYS A 4 -54.93 9.40 19.40
C LYS A 4 -54.49 9.03 17.98
N LEU A 5 -53.63 9.83 17.36
CA LEU A 5 -52.64 9.39 16.38
C LEU A 5 -51.52 10.43 16.39
N ILE A 6 -50.57 10.29 17.31
CA ILE A 6 -49.20 9.82 17.04
C ILE A 6 -48.53 10.66 15.95
N PHE A 7 -47.68 11.59 16.44
CA PHE A 7 -46.58 12.19 15.70
C PHE A 7 -45.79 11.10 14.97
N LEU A 8 -45.76 11.16 13.64
CA LEU A 8 -44.64 10.59 12.88
C LEU A 8 -43.86 11.76 12.30
N ILE A 9 -42.87 12.19 13.08
CA ILE A 9 -41.79 13.06 12.62
C ILE A 9 -41.08 12.27 11.52
N TYR A 10 -41.35 12.60 10.26
CA TYR A 10 -40.44 12.27 9.17
C TYR A 10 -39.21 13.18 9.34
N ALA A 11 -38.35 12.80 10.29
CA ALA A 11 -36.95 13.17 10.23
C ALA A 11 -36.43 12.46 8.98
N ILE A 12 -36.36 13.20 7.89
CA ILE A 12 -35.58 12.82 6.72
C ILE A 12 -34.13 12.81 7.21
N LEU A 13 -33.73 11.72 7.85
CA LEU A 13 -32.34 11.34 7.95
C LEU A 13 -31.88 11.09 6.51
N PRO A 14 -30.87 11.80 5.99
CA PRO A 14 -30.19 11.31 4.82
C PRO A 14 -29.45 10.03 5.23
N ILE A 15 -30.11 8.89 5.04
CA ILE A 15 -29.40 7.62 4.88
C ILE A 15 -28.74 7.70 3.51
N THR A 16 -27.49 8.15 3.48
CA THR A 16 -26.49 7.61 2.56
C THR A 16 -25.18 7.47 3.32
N THR A 17 -25.11 6.44 4.15
CA THR A 17 -23.89 5.68 4.40
C THR A 17 -23.34 5.17 3.06
N ILE A 18 -22.40 5.90 2.46
CA ILE A 18 -21.56 5.49 1.32
C ILE A 18 -20.23 6.24 1.50
N ALA A 19 -19.04 5.66 1.69
CA ALA A 19 -18.61 4.28 1.83
C ALA A 19 -17.33 4.25 2.69
N GLN A 20 -17.24 3.31 3.63
CA GLN A 20 -15.98 3.01 4.33
C GLN A 20 -14.93 2.51 3.32
N ASP A 21 -13.82 3.25 3.20
CA ASP A 21 -12.52 2.88 2.60
C ASP A 21 -12.44 2.50 1.11
N ASN A 22 -12.97 3.36 0.23
CA ASN A 22 -12.79 3.19 -1.22
C ASN A 22 -11.58 3.94 -1.79
N ILE A 23 -10.96 4.87 -1.07
CA ILE A 23 -9.84 5.69 -1.57
C ILE A 23 -8.54 5.31 -0.84
N TRP A 24 -7.51 4.98 -1.60
CA TRP A 24 -6.21 4.57 -1.08
C TRP A 24 -5.09 5.31 -1.82
N TYR A 25 -4.25 6.02 -1.07
CA TYR A 25 -3.16 6.84 -1.60
C TYR A 25 -1.90 6.00 -1.68
N LYS A 26 -1.21 6.03 -2.80
CA LYS A 26 0.03 5.29 -2.99
C LYS A 26 1.08 5.86 -2.03
N ALA A 27 1.71 4.98 -1.28
CA ALA A 27 2.71 5.34 -0.28
C ALA A 27 4.07 5.56 -0.95
N ASP A 28 4.15 6.56 -1.82
CA ASP A 28 5.38 7.07 -2.42
C ASP A 28 5.46 8.60 -2.32
N PHE A 29 6.62 9.15 -2.70
CA PHE A 29 6.92 10.57 -2.58
C PHE A 29 5.78 11.39 -3.18
N GLU A 30 5.11 12.15 -2.31
CA GLU A 30 4.05 13.14 -2.60
C GLU A 30 2.58 12.65 -2.65
N PHE A 31 2.27 11.38 -2.35
CA PHE A 31 0.88 10.85 -2.40
C PHE A 31 0.11 11.27 -3.67
N GLN A 32 0.80 11.44 -4.79
CA GLN A 32 0.22 11.99 -6.02
C GLN A 32 -0.56 10.97 -6.81
N ASP A 33 -0.47 9.70 -6.45
CA ASP A 33 -1.24 8.62 -7.03
C ASP A 33 -2.24 8.10 -5.99
N ARG A 34 -3.48 7.86 -6.39
CA ARG A 34 -4.46 7.14 -5.56
C ARG A 34 -5.26 6.15 -6.39
N ILE A 35 -5.82 5.15 -5.72
CA ILE A 35 -6.81 4.25 -6.29
C ILE A 35 -8.15 4.46 -5.62
N LEU A 36 -9.21 4.42 -6.43
CA LEU A 36 -10.59 4.41 -5.99
C LEU A 36 -11.17 3.05 -6.37
N LYS A 37 -11.60 2.28 -5.37
CA LYS A 37 -12.23 0.99 -5.58
C LYS A 37 -13.74 1.14 -5.43
N ASN A 38 -14.45 0.84 -6.51
CA ASN A 38 -15.89 0.69 -6.51
C ASN A 38 -16.26 -0.80 -6.62
N ASN A 39 -17.55 -1.12 -6.70
CA ASN A 39 -18.00 -2.51 -6.84
C ASN A 39 -17.51 -3.14 -8.14
N ASP A 40 -17.53 -2.38 -9.24
CA ASP A 40 -17.32 -2.91 -10.59
C ASP A 40 -16.00 -2.44 -11.22
N SER A 41 -15.24 -1.57 -10.55
CA SER A 41 -14.02 -0.99 -11.11
C SER A 41 -13.00 -0.56 -10.06
N ILE A 42 -11.73 -0.53 -10.46
CA ILE A 42 -10.65 0.18 -9.77
C ILE A 42 -10.17 1.31 -10.68
N VAL A 43 -10.25 2.54 -10.19
CA VAL A 43 -9.80 3.74 -10.90
C VAL A 43 -8.47 4.20 -10.32
N HIS A 44 -7.45 4.34 -11.16
CA HIS A 44 -6.21 5.00 -10.81
C HIS A 44 -6.33 6.49 -11.16
N GLU A 45 -6.07 7.35 -10.19
CA GLU A 45 -6.03 8.80 -10.37
C GLU A 45 -4.66 9.35 -10.04
N ARG A 46 -4.25 10.39 -10.78
CA ARG A 46 -3.05 11.17 -10.49
C ARG A 46 -3.41 12.60 -10.16
N TYR A 47 -2.78 13.15 -9.12
CA TYR A 47 -2.89 14.53 -8.74
C TYR A 47 -2.13 15.41 -9.73
N LYS A 48 -2.80 16.43 -10.25
CA LYS A 48 -2.26 17.37 -11.23
C LYS A 48 -2.09 18.71 -10.56
N THR A 49 -0.84 19.16 -10.49
CA THR A 49 -0.43 20.45 -9.89
C THR A 49 0.34 21.32 -10.89
N TYR A 50 1.09 20.73 -11.80
CA TYR A 50 1.91 21.46 -12.78
C TYR A 50 1.09 21.92 -13.99
N GLY A 51 1.19 23.22 -14.34
CA GLY A 51 0.59 23.80 -15.54
C GLY A 51 -0.94 23.92 -15.51
N VAL A 52 -1.55 23.91 -14.31
CA VAL A 52 -3.01 23.98 -14.12
C VAL A 52 -3.35 25.09 -13.12
N GLU A 53 -4.46 25.82 -13.36
CA GLU A 53 -4.86 26.96 -12.50
C GLU A 53 -5.19 26.54 -11.07
N LYS A 54 -5.77 25.35 -10.90
CA LYS A 54 -6.12 24.76 -9.61
C LYS A 54 -5.77 23.27 -9.62
N PRO A 55 -5.13 22.75 -8.58
CA PRO A 55 -4.84 21.32 -8.49
C PRO A 55 -6.11 20.45 -8.52
N TYR A 56 -6.03 19.29 -9.17
CA TYR A 56 -7.16 18.34 -9.23
C TYR A 56 -6.70 16.90 -9.46
N TRP A 57 -7.59 15.95 -9.20
CA TRP A 57 -7.37 14.53 -9.49
C TRP A 57 -7.82 14.19 -10.91
N LYS A 58 -6.95 13.57 -11.70
CA LYS A 58 -7.24 13.13 -13.07
C LYS A 58 -7.28 11.61 -13.15
N HIS A 59 -8.37 11.06 -13.68
CA HIS A 59 -8.45 9.65 -14.05
C HIS A 59 -7.34 9.32 -15.07
N ASP A 60 -6.51 8.34 -14.71
CA ASP A 60 -5.38 7.88 -15.54
C ASP A 60 -5.67 6.50 -16.13
N LYS A 61 -6.20 5.58 -15.32
CA LYS A 61 -6.56 4.23 -15.79
C LYS A 61 -7.80 3.72 -15.07
N VAL A 62 -8.72 3.08 -15.80
CA VAL A 62 -9.86 2.38 -15.23
C VAL A 62 -9.70 0.89 -15.50
N LEU A 63 -9.76 0.08 -14.45
CA LEU A 63 -9.73 -1.38 -14.50
C LEU A 63 -11.12 -1.90 -14.16
N ASN A 64 -11.81 -2.47 -15.14
CA ASN A 64 -13.13 -3.05 -14.93
C ASN A 64 -12.99 -4.43 -14.30
N ILE A 65 -13.64 -4.63 -13.16
CA ILE A 65 -13.61 -5.89 -12.41
C ILE A 65 -14.51 -6.89 -13.14
N THR A 66 -13.98 -8.08 -13.40
CA THR A 66 -14.74 -9.19 -13.98
C THR A 66 -15.12 -10.24 -12.95
N ASP A 67 -14.28 -10.38 -11.91
CA ASP A 67 -14.54 -11.31 -10.81
C ASP A 67 -13.81 -10.85 -9.54
N ILE A 68 -14.37 -11.17 -8.38
CA ILE A 68 -13.81 -10.84 -7.07
C ILE A 68 -14.12 -11.93 -6.05
N LYS A 69 -13.07 -12.36 -5.33
CA LYS A 69 -13.19 -13.23 -4.16
C LYS A 69 -12.53 -12.57 -2.97
N LYS A 70 -13.21 -12.58 -1.84
CA LYS A 70 -12.69 -12.06 -0.58
C LYS A 70 -12.41 -13.23 0.37
N VAL A 71 -11.21 -13.25 0.93
CA VAL A 71 -10.79 -14.23 1.95
C VAL A 71 -10.15 -13.44 3.09
N LYS A 72 -10.81 -13.41 4.25
CA LYS A 72 -10.40 -12.60 5.41
C LYS A 72 -10.19 -11.13 5.00
N ASN A 73 -8.98 -10.60 5.16
CA ASN A 73 -8.56 -9.24 4.82
C ASN A 73 -7.97 -9.12 3.40
N THR A 74 -8.00 -10.19 2.61
CA THR A 74 -7.46 -10.21 1.24
C THR A 74 -8.58 -10.28 0.21
N SER A 75 -8.48 -9.45 -0.83
CA SER A 75 -9.33 -9.48 -2.02
C SER A 75 -8.51 -9.90 -3.24
N TYR A 76 -8.95 -10.96 -3.90
CA TYR A 76 -8.44 -11.42 -5.19
C TYR A 76 -9.37 -10.90 -6.27
N ILE A 77 -8.84 -10.15 -7.22
CA ILE A 77 -9.63 -9.40 -8.20
C ILE A 77 -9.10 -9.71 -9.59
N LEU A 78 -9.97 -10.14 -10.49
CA LEU A 78 -9.70 -10.20 -11.92
C LEU A 78 -10.25 -8.95 -12.59
N PHE A 79 -9.47 -8.37 -13.50
CA PHE A 79 -9.86 -7.20 -14.28
C PHE A 79 -9.55 -7.38 -15.76
N LYS A 80 -10.40 -6.77 -16.58
CA LYS A 80 -10.24 -6.75 -18.04
C LYS A 80 -9.22 -5.68 -18.43
N LEU A 81 -8.18 -6.07 -19.17
CA LEU A 81 -7.23 -5.16 -19.79
C LEU A 81 -7.75 -4.73 -21.16
N ASP A 82 -8.00 -5.70 -22.04
CA ASP A 82 -8.46 -5.51 -23.43
C ASP A 82 -9.49 -6.61 -23.79
N LYS A 83 -9.94 -6.68 -25.06
CA LYS A 83 -10.99 -7.63 -25.51
C LYS A 83 -10.77 -9.08 -25.06
N ASP A 84 -9.51 -9.54 -24.99
CA ASP A 84 -9.13 -10.93 -24.73
C ASP A 84 -8.02 -11.10 -23.66
N ALA A 85 -7.84 -10.10 -22.79
CA ALA A 85 -6.80 -10.14 -21.76
C ALA A 85 -7.38 -9.82 -20.39
N THR A 86 -7.34 -10.80 -19.49
CA THR A 86 -7.58 -10.64 -18.06
C THR A 86 -6.25 -10.59 -17.32
N ALA A 87 -6.11 -9.62 -16.44
CA ALA A 87 -5.06 -9.60 -15.44
C ALA A 87 -5.69 -9.67 -14.05
N GLY A 88 -4.85 -9.89 -13.05
CA GLY A 88 -5.30 -10.01 -11.68
C GLY A 88 -4.59 -9.06 -10.75
N GLY A 89 -5.16 -8.92 -9.56
CA GLY A 89 -4.60 -8.16 -8.46
C GLY A 89 -5.01 -8.79 -7.14
N VAL A 90 -4.07 -8.82 -6.20
CA VAL A 90 -4.29 -9.24 -4.83
C VAL A 90 -4.11 -8.03 -3.94
N PHE A 91 -5.13 -7.75 -3.12
CA PHE A 91 -5.20 -6.57 -2.27
C PHE A 91 -5.43 -7.01 -0.83
N THR A 92 -4.45 -6.78 0.05
CA THR A 92 -4.50 -7.20 1.46
C THR A 92 -4.55 -5.98 2.37
N LYS A 93 -5.63 -5.85 3.14
CA LYS A 93 -5.85 -4.75 4.09
C LYS A 93 -5.16 -5.06 5.43
N ILE A 94 -4.44 -4.11 6.00
CA ILE A 94 -3.72 -4.22 7.27
C ILE A 94 -4.18 -3.08 8.20
N GLU A 95 -4.68 -3.43 9.39
CA GLU A 95 -5.04 -2.50 10.48
C GLU A 95 -5.96 -1.33 10.07
N ASP A 96 -6.86 -1.52 9.10
CA ASP A 96 -7.69 -0.48 8.48
C ASP A 96 -6.96 0.71 7.82
N LYS A 97 -5.64 0.74 7.91
CA LYS A 97 -4.83 1.90 7.53
C LYS A 97 -3.99 1.68 6.30
N PHE A 98 -3.65 0.43 6.00
CA PHE A 98 -2.72 0.10 4.92
C PHE A 98 -3.33 -0.93 3.98
N LEU A 99 -3.00 -0.80 2.70
CA LEU A 99 -3.39 -1.73 1.66
C LEU A 99 -2.14 -2.15 0.89
N LEU A 100 -1.83 -3.44 0.96
CA LEU A 100 -0.78 -4.06 0.18
C LEU A 100 -1.40 -4.50 -1.14
N ALA A 101 -0.81 -4.09 -2.27
CA ALA A 101 -1.27 -4.53 -3.57
C ALA A 101 -0.16 -5.29 -4.29
N HIS A 102 -0.49 -6.51 -4.72
CA HIS A 102 0.28 -7.32 -5.65
C HIS A 102 -0.48 -7.35 -6.98
N ILE A 103 0.04 -6.66 -8.00
CA ILE A 103 -0.60 -6.59 -9.33
C ILE A 103 0.31 -7.31 -10.32
N PRO A 104 0.08 -8.60 -10.60
CA PRO A 104 0.86 -9.33 -11.57
C PRO A 104 0.74 -8.71 -12.96
N ARG A 105 1.86 -8.69 -13.69
CA ARG A 105 1.93 -8.18 -15.07
C ARG A 105 1.64 -9.26 -16.13
N LYS A 106 1.30 -10.47 -15.70
CA LYS A 106 0.98 -11.63 -16.56
C LYS A 106 -0.54 -11.79 -16.66
N LYS A 107 -1.01 -12.49 -17.70
CA LYS A 107 -2.42 -12.86 -17.81
C LYS A 107 -2.78 -13.88 -16.73
N HIS A 108 -3.96 -13.72 -16.12
CA HIS A 108 -4.51 -14.68 -15.16
C HIS A 108 -5.86 -15.18 -15.64
N SER A 109 -6.00 -16.51 -15.68
CA SER A 109 -7.20 -17.17 -16.20
C SER A 109 -8.28 -17.41 -15.14
N SER A 110 -7.96 -17.37 -13.85
CA SER A 110 -8.93 -17.54 -12.76
C SER A 110 -8.45 -16.95 -11.43
N ILE A 111 -9.34 -16.86 -10.45
CA ILE A 111 -9.03 -16.43 -9.08
C ILE A 111 -8.15 -17.46 -8.37
N GLU A 112 -8.38 -18.76 -8.58
CA GLU A 112 -7.58 -19.83 -7.99
C GLU A 112 -6.10 -19.71 -8.41
N ALA A 113 -5.86 -19.34 -9.67
CA ALA A 113 -4.51 -19.08 -10.16
C ALA A 113 -3.85 -17.86 -9.50
N LEU A 114 -4.63 -16.86 -9.05
CA LEU A 114 -4.12 -15.73 -8.27
C LEU A 114 -3.83 -16.11 -6.82
N GLU A 115 -4.72 -16.90 -6.19
CA GLU A 115 -4.54 -17.38 -4.82
C GLU A 115 -3.28 -18.23 -4.67
N ALA A 116 -2.94 -19.01 -5.70
CA ALA A 116 -1.75 -19.85 -5.73
C ALA A 116 -0.43 -19.09 -5.98
N LEU A 117 -0.47 -17.77 -6.25
CA LEU A 117 0.74 -17.00 -6.47
C LEU A 117 1.59 -16.89 -5.19
N PRO A 118 2.90 -17.16 -5.26
CA PRO A 118 3.79 -16.97 -4.12
C PRO A 118 3.93 -15.49 -3.81
N GLY A 119 3.98 -15.14 -2.52
CA GLY A 119 4.29 -13.78 -2.07
C GLY A 119 3.13 -12.79 -2.11
N ASN A 120 1.87 -13.27 -2.12
CA ASN A 120 0.67 -12.42 -2.03
C ASN A 120 0.59 -11.57 -0.75
N ASP A 121 1.38 -11.92 0.26
CA ASP A 121 1.55 -11.21 1.53
C ASP A 121 2.63 -10.12 1.49
N ILE A 122 3.42 -10.03 0.40
CA ILE A 122 4.45 -9.01 0.23
C ILE A 122 3.93 -7.84 -0.63
N PRO A 123 4.06 -6.58 -0.16
CA PRO A 123 3.62 -5.42 -0.93
C PRO A 123 4.51 -5.15 -2.13
N HIS A 124 3.98 -5.35 -3.33
CA HIS A 124 4.58 -4.79 -4.55
C HIS A 124 4.31 -3.28 -4.64
N LYS A 125 3.15 -2.87 -4.14
CA LYS A 125 2.79 -1.48 -3.90
C LYS A 125 2.19 -1.39 -2.51
N LEU A 126 2.58 -0.36 -1.77
CA LEU A 126 1.96 0.03 -0.52
C LEU A 126 1.02 1.21 -0.78
N TYR A 127 -0.18 1.14 -0.25
CA TYR A 127 -1.10 2.27 -0.18
C TYR A 127 -1.50 2.53 1.27
N VAL A 128 -1.83 3.77 1.57
CA VAL A 128 -2.32 4.22 2.87
C VAL A 128 -3.73 4.79 2.73
N SER A 129 -4.52 4.64 3.79
CA SER A 129 -5.86 5.23 3.88
C SER A 129 -5.79 6.77 3.95
N GLU A 130 -6.91 7.41 3.65
CA GLU A 130 -7.08 8.86 3.84
C GLU A 130 -6.79 9.32 5.27
N SER A 131 -7.10 8.49 6.27
CA SER A 131 -6.82 8.79 7.67
C SER A 131 -5.32 8.92 7.96
N VAL A 132 -4.48 8.14 7.28
CA VAL A 132 -3.01 8.26 7.41
C VAL A 132 -2.54 9.54 6.74
N VAL A 133 -3.02 9.84 5.54
CA VAL A 133 -2.66 11.07 4.81
C VAL A 133 -3.04 12.32 5.61
N THR A 134 -4.26 12.36 6.15
CA THR A 134 -4.78 13.52 6.89
C THR A 134 -3.97 13.81 8.15
N ASN A 135 -3.46 12.77 8.81
CA ASN A 135 -2.71 12.89 10.07
C ASN A 135 -1.20 12.74 9.88
N ILE A 136 -0.69 12.75 8.64
CA ILE A 136 0.72 12.47 8.38
C ILE A 136 1.66 13.51 9.01
N SER A 137 1.20 14.75 9.17
CA SER A 137 1.94 15.82 9.84
C SER A 137 2.18 15.56 11.33
N GLU A 138 1.44 14.63 11.94
CA GLU A 138 1.65 14.20 13.33
C GLU A 138 2.72 13.11 13.46
N TYR A 139 3.20 12.57 12.34
CA TYR A 139 4.20 11.50 12.35
C TYR A 139 5.59 12.11 12.56
N LYS A 140 6.47 11.35 13.20
CA LYS A 140 7.86 11.74 13.46
C LYS A 140 8.63 11.85 12.14
N SER A 141 9.48 12.88 12.03
CA SER A 141 10.51 12.96 11.00
C SER A 141 11.49 11.79 11.09
N LEU A 142 12.06 11.37 9.96
CA LEU A 142 13.14 10.38 9.94
C LEU A 142 14.41 10.85 10.61
N GLU A 143 14.61 12.17 10.78
CA GLU A 143 15.67 12.72 11.62
C GLU A 143 15.61 12.21 13.06
N LYS A 144 14.40 11.92 13.57
CA LYS A 144 14.17 11.44 14.94
C LYS A 144 14.21 9.91 15.06
N LEU A 145 14.49 9.19 13.96
CA LEU A 145 14.54 7.72 13.97
C LEU A 145 15.58 7.24 15.00
N THR A 146 15.18 6.37 15.92
CA THR A 146 16.10 5.79 16.91
C THR A 146 16.76 4.53 16.37
N LYS A 147 17.84 4.09 17.00
CA LYS A 147 18.48 2.81 16.67
C LYS A 147 17.50 1.65 16.86
N GLU A 148 16.76 1.63 17.97
CA GLU A 148 15.83 0.57 18.32
C GLU A 148 14.70 0.45 17.29
N ASP A 149 14.16 1.58 16.82
CA ASP A 149 13.12 1.62 15.80
C ASP A 149 13.65 1.17 14.44
N LEU A 150 14.88 1.58 14.08
CA LEU A 150 15.55 1.11 12.86
C LEU A 150 15.79 -0.41 12.89
N VAL A 151 16.32 -0.95 13.99
CA VAL A 151 16.48 -2.39 14.19
C VAL A 151 15.13 -3.11 14.08
N THR A 152 14.07 -2.54 14.66
CA THR A 152 12.71 -3.08 14.58
C THR A 152 12.21 -3.12 13.13
N ALA A 153 12.43 -2.05 12.36
CA ALA A 153 12.05 -1.99 10.95
C ALA A 153 12.83 -3.00 10.10
N ILE A 154 14.14 -3.13 10.32
CA ILE A 154 14.98 -4.09 9.62
C ILE A 154 14.55 -5.53 9.94
N LYS A 155 14.40 -5.87 11.23
CA LYS A 155 13.96 -7.22 11.64
C LYS A 155 12.57 -7.58 11.10
N PHE A 156 11.67 -6.61 11.00
CA PHE A 156 10.36 -6.81 10.37
C PHE A 156 10.49 -7.21 8.90
N VAL A 157 11.30 -6.50 8.10
CA VAL A 157 11.53 -6.90 6.70
C VAL A 157 12.24 -8.26 6.63
N GLN A 158 13.18 -8.52 7.55
CA GLN A 158 13.89 -9.80 7.61
C GLN A 158 12.98 -11.00 7.91
N SER A 159 11.86 -10.81 8.62
CA SER A 159 10.91 -11.90 8.84
C SER A 159 10.24 -12.40 7.55
N TYR A 160 10.35 -11.64 6.45
CA TYR A 160 9.90 -12.04 5.11
C TYR A 160 11.01 -12.67 4.24
N SER A 161 12.21 -12.93 4.80
CA SER A 161 13.36 -13.47 4.03
C SER A 161 13.00 -14.75 3.26
N LYS A 162 12.30 -15.68 3.92
CA LYS A 162 11.92 -16.96 3.30
C LYS A 162 10.95 -16.76 2.13
N VAL A 163 10.01 -15.84 2.29
CA VAL A 163 9.05 -15.51 1.22
C VAL A 163 9.76 -14.85 0.03
N PHE A 164 10.75 -13.99 0.26
CA PHE A 164 11.59 -13.44 -0.81
C PHE A 164 12.36 -14.52 -1.57
N GLU A 165 12.92 -15.51 -0.86
CA GLU A 165 13.59 -16.66 -1.47
C GLU A 165 12.61 -17.49 -2.31
N ASP A 166 11.41 -17.74 -1.80
CA ASP A 166 10.39 -18.53 -2.50
C ASP A 166 9.91 -17.80 -3.77
N ILE A 167 9.76 -16.48 -3.72
CA ILE A 167 9.45 -15.65 -4.91
C ILE A 167 10.57 -15.75 -5.96
N LEU A 168 11.83 -15.65 -5.54
CA LEU A 168 13.00 -15.76 -6.41
C LEU A 168 13.08 -17.14 -7.08
N ASN A 169 12.87 -18.20 -6.30
CA ASN A 169 12.89 -19.58 -6.79
C ASN A 169 11.74 -19.84 -7.77
N ALA A 170 10.55 -19.29 -7.50
CA ALA A 170 9.39 -19.44 -8.36
C ALA A 170 9.43 -18.56 -9.62
N ASN A 171 10.18 -17.46 -9.59
CA ASN A 171 10.26 -16.47 -10.67
C ASN A 171 11.71 -16.02 -10.88
N PRO A 172 12.57 -16.86 -11.47
CA PRO A 172 13.99 -16.54 -11.65
C PRO A 172 14.24 -15.30 -12.53
N GLU A 173 13.23 -14.87 -13.29
CA GLU A 173 13.27 -13.65 -14.09
C GLU A 173 13.05 -12.36 -13.29
N ILE A 174 12.62 -12.45 -12.02
CA ILE A 174 12.44 -11.27 -11.17
C ILE A 174 13.78 -10.59 -10.96
N LYS A 175 13.89 -9.36 -11.46
CA LYS A 175 15.08 -8.52 -11.24
C LYS A 175 15.24 -8.24 -9.75
N GLN A 176 16.48 -8.27 -9.26
CA GLN A 176 16.85 -7.90 -7.88
C GLN A 176 16.26 -6.55 -7.44
N PHE A 177 16.12 -5.59 -8.37
CA PHE A 177 15.47 -4.31 -8.11
C PHE A 177 14.01 -4.43 -7.64
N SER A 178 13.26 -5.41 -8.14
CA SER A 178 11.85 -5.63 -7.73
C SER A 178 11.78 -6.12 -6.29
N LEU A 179 12.67 -7.03 -5.89
CA LEU A 179 12.79 -7.49 -4.50
C LEU A 179 13.21 -6.35 -3.57
N PHE A 180 14.16 -5.52 -4.01
CA PHE A 180 14.52 -4.32 -3.28
C PHE A 180 13.31 -3.41 -3.06
N LYS A 181 12.49 -3.16 -4.09
CA LYS A 181 11.26 -2.37 -3.95
C LYS A 181 10.23 -2.99 -3.02
N MET A 182 10.09 -4.31 -3.02
CA MET A 182 9.22 -4.99 -2.06
C MET A 182 9.73 -4.86 -0.61
N ALA A 183 11.04 -5.00 -0.40
CA ALA A 183 11.67 -4.79 0.90
C ALA A 183 11.53 -3.34 1.37
N GLU A 184 11.70 -2.37 0.47
CA GLU A 184 11.47 -0.95 0.73
C GLU A 184 10.00 -0.67 1.14
N ASN A 185 9.02 -1.28 0.47
CA ASN A 185 7.61 -1.15 0.85
C ASN A 185 7.32 -1.73 2.24
N LEU A 186 7.91 -2.88 2.60
CA LEU A 186 7.78 -3.46 3.94
C LEU A 186 8.45 -2.55 4.99
N TYR A 187 9.60 -1.99 4.66
CA TYR A 187 10.30 -1.02 5.51
C TYR A 187 9.44 0.21 5.76
N HIS A 188 8.88 0.82 4.70
CA HIS A 188 7.96 1.96 4.81
C HIS A 188 6.69 1.61 5.59
N LEU A 189 6.08 0.45 5.34
CA LEU A 189 4.94 -0.02 6.12
C LEU A 189 5.28 -0.03 7.62
N LYS A 190 6.45 -0.56 7.98
CA LYS A 190 6.86 -0.62 9.38
C LYS A 190 7.15 0.75 9.96
N LEU A 191 7.77 1.65 9.21
CA LEU A 191 7.98 3.05 9.62
C LEU A 191 6.66 3.76 9.88
N TYR A 192 5.65 3.59 9.01
CA TYR A 192 4.32 4.12 9.26
C TYR A 192 3.68 3.57 10.54
N GLN A 193 3.80 2.26 10.79
CA GLN A 193 3.31 1.64 12.02
C GLN A 193 4.01 2.19 13.27
N LEU A 194 5.30 2.53 13.15
CA LEU A 194 6.10 3.18 14.20
C LEU A 194 5.89 4.71 14.28
N ARG A 195 4.91 5.23 13.51
CA ARG A 195 4.54 6.65 13.44
C ARG A 195 5.67 7.54 12.92
N TYR A 196 6.44 7.07 11.94
CA TYR A 196 7.36 7.89 11.16
C TYR A 196 6.78 8.21 9.79
N ASN A 197 7.00 9.43 9.30
CA ASN A 197 6.73 9.76 7.91
C ASN A 197 7.96 9.37 7.07
N PRO A 198 7.91 8.31 6.24
CA PRO A 198 9.06 7.84 5.49
C PRO A 198 9.53 8.83 4.40
N PHE A 199 8.77 9.91 4.15
CA PHE A 199 9.09 10.94 3.17
C PHE A 199 9.47 12.28 3.79
N ASP A 200 9.40 12.39 5.12
CA ASP A 200 9.91 13.56 5.84
C ASP A 200 11.42 13.38 6.04
N LEU A 201 12.16 13.66 4.97
CA LEU A 201 13.60 13.56 4.89
C LEU A 201 14.26 14.84 5.46
N PRO A 202 15.43 14.73 6.10
CA PRO A 202 16.24 15.89 6.47
C PRO A 202 16.56 16.77 5.26
N ASP A 203 16.62 18.09 5.47
CA ASP A 203 16.96 19.08 4.44
C ASP A 203 18.36 18.86 3.85
N GLU A 204 19.29 18.34 4.66
CA GLU A 204 20.67 18.05 4.25
C GLU A 204 21.13 16.68 4.75
N GLY A 205 21.24 15.70 3.84
CA GLY A 205 21.93 14.43 4.09
C GLY A 205 21.04 13.20 4.13
N ASN A 206 21.66 12.05 4.40
CA ASN A 206 20.95 10.78 4.55
C ASN A 206 20.62 10.59 6.03
N TYR A 207 19.35 10.41 6.38
CA TYR A 207 18.90 10.21 7.77
C TYR A 207 19.56 9.00 8.46
N LEU A 208 20.17 8.10 7.68
CA LEU A 208 20.95 6.96 8.16
C LEU A 208 22.40 7.29 8.52
N ASP A 209 22.95 8.44 8.12
CA ASP A 209 24.38 8.77 8.30
C ASP A 209 24.80 8.78 9.78
N LYS A 210 23.88 9.12 10.69
CA LYS A 210 24.12 9.07 12.15
C LYS A 210 24.35 7.67 12.69
N PHE A 211 24.04 6.64 11.90
CA PHE A 211 24.22 5.22 12.23
C PHE A 211 25.38 4.56 11.47
N LYS A 212 26.10 5.31 10.62
CA LYS A 212 27.11 4.76 9.71
C LYS A 212 28.27 4.05 10.40
N ASP A 213 28.48 4.28 11.69
CA ASP A 213 29.55 3.67 12.48
C ASP A 213 29.04 2.59 13.46
N ASP A 214 27.74 2.28 13.43
CA ASP A 214 27.14 1.25 14.28
C ASP A 214 27.34 -0.15 13.70
N ASN A 215 28.16 -0.96 14.38
CA ASN A 215 28.52 -2.31 13.93
C ASN A 215 27.34 -3.30 13.93
N GLU A 216 26.36 -3.13 14.82
CA GLU A 216 25.17 -3.99 14.85
C GLU A 216 24.32 -3.72 13.61
N LEU A 217 24.09 -2.44 13.30
CA LEU A 217 23.33 -2.05 12.12
C LEU A 217 24.02 -2.46 10.82
N LYS A 218 25.35 -2.29 10.71
CA LYS A 218 26.13 -2.79 9.57
C LYS A 218 25.90 -4.28 9.34
N SER A 219 26.05 -5.09 10.39
CA SER A 219 25.83 -6.54 10.31
C SER A 219 24.40 -6.90 9.85
N LEU A 220 23.40 -6.15 10.32
CA LEU A 220 22.01 -6.35 9.91
C LEU A 220 21.76 -6.03 8.42
N PHE A 221 22.44 -5.04 7.86
CA PHE A 221 22.35 -4.68 6.44
C PHE A 221 23.17 -5.62 5.54
N GLU A 222 24.38 -6.00 5.96
CA GLU A 222 25.25 -6.92 5.22
C GLU A 222 24.66 -8.32 5.12
N GLY A 223 23.96 -8.79 6.16
CA GLY A 223 23.38 -10.13 6.20
C GLY A 223 22.24 -10.38 5.21
N LYS A 224 21.74 -9.36 4.49
CA LYS A 224 20.53 -9.48 3.67
C LYS A 224 20.61 -8.70 2.36
N GLN A 225 20.80 -9.44 1.27
CA GLN A 225 20.89 -8.97 -0.13
C GLN A 225 19.73 -8.09 -0.64
N TYR A 226 18.61 -8.03 0.09
CA TYR A 226 17.42 -7.26 -0.29
C TYR A 226 17.45 -5.81 0.23
N PHE A 227 18.26 -5.49 1.24
CA PHE A 227 18.44 -4.12 1.69
C PHE A 227 19.60 -3.50 0.94
N LYS A 228 19.31 -2.74 -0.13
CA LYS A 228 20.29 -1.82 -0.73
C LYS A 228 20.24 -0.44 -0.08
N LEU A 229 19.80 -0.35 1.19
CA LEU A 229 19.90 0.89 1.96
C LEU A 229 21.39 1.10 2.26
N ARG A 230 21.94 2.23 1.82
CA ARG A 230 23.33 2.60 2.11
C ARG A 230 23.32 3.36 3.44
N LEU A 231 24.01 2.81 4.44
CA LEU A 231 24.42 3.51 5.65
C LEU A 231 25.52 4.53 5.33
#